data_AF-K2K0X3-F1
#
_entry.id   AF-K2K0X3-F1
#
_cell.length_a   1.000
_cell.length_b   1.000
_cell.length_c   1.000
_cell.angle_alpha   90.00
_cell.angle_beta   90.00
_cell.angle_gamma   90.00
#
_symmetry.space_group_name_H-M   'P 1'
#
loop_
_entity.id
_entity.type
_entity.pdbx_description
1 polymer ?
#
loop_
_entity_poly.entity_id
_entity_poly.type
_entity_poly.pdbx_seq_one_letter_code
_entity_poly.pdbx_strand_id
1 'polypeptide(L)'
;MTTSQPFIDGNLRRCHDLLNMANLFLAQNKLASASSAIGALRANAALLTPVDSAFFRDRLVVLDEEHSRRGGNVYKSHKVIDLSAYRRERLAQRPMASSALGLKALYGNSRNARPATAEDERGNFIYRMPMPVDEVSTSDSLGMENLLQIWRQAQQATGRRHGLPLLSDIDPKFIADIGMLGFVHLIDASSENPMNFHVSVYGSRVTLFNNRNFSGRTLHDFPIPIYRESVATDYNTVRMTGVPAYHRVIATVDGSRRHYTRLLLPFSTDGNRPDRLLVGVRTDNWLPE
;
A
#
# COMPACT_ATOMS: atom_id res chain seq x y z
N MET A 1 37.20 -3.61 8.30
CA MET A 1 36.52 -4.66 7.51
C MET A 1 35.32 -4.02 6.81
N THR A 2 35.53 -3.55 5.58
CA THR A 2 34.49 -3.00 4.72
C THR A 2 33.70 -4.16 4.12
N THR A 3 32.47 -4.37 4.58
CA THR A 3 31.50 -5.24 3.92
C THR A 3 31.13 -4.59 2.60
N SER A 4 31.86 -4.94 1.52
CA SER A 4 31.44 -4.65 0.16
C SER A 4 30.04 -5.23 -0.03
N GLN A 5 29.03 -4.38 -0.15
CA GLN A 5 27.71 -4.80 -0.62
C GLN A 5 27.94 -5.60 -1.92
N PRO A 6 27.45 -6.84 -2.01
CA PRO A 6 27.58 -7.62 -3.23
C PRO A 6 26.95 -6.82 -4.37
N PHE A 7 27.73 -6.61 -5.43
CA PHE A 7 27.24 -6.01 -6.67
C PHE A 7 25.99 -6.80 -7.09
N ILE A 8 24.83 -6.16 -7.05
CA ILE A 8 23.59 -6.78 -7.50
C ILE A 8 23.79 -7.12 -8.98
N ASP A 9 23.57 -8.38 -9.33
CA ASP A 9 23.62 -8.85 -10.72
C ASP A 9 22.73 -7.93 -11.58
N GLY A 10 23.30 -7.37 -12.65
CA GLY A 10 22.57 -6.47 -13.55
C GLY A 10 21.28 -7.09 -14.10
N ASN A 11 21.24 -8.42 -14.24
CA ASN A 11 20.04 -9.15 -14.64
C ASN A 11 18.95 -9.10 -13.56
N LEU A 12 19.33 -9.23 -12.28
CA LEU A 12 18.40 -9.19 -11.17
C LEU A 12 17.72 -7.82 -11.07
N ARG A 13 18.52 -6.74 -11.15
CA ARG A 13 18.01 -5.37 -11.19
C ARG A 13 17.05 -5.15 -12.37
N ARG A 14 17.43 -5.64 -13.56
CA ARG A 14 16.60 -5.52 -14.77
C ARG A 14 15.27 -6.27 -14.64
N CYS A 15 15.25 -7.44 -14.01
CA CYS A 15 14.00 -8.16 -13.71
C CYS A 15 13.08 -7.34 -12.80
N HIS A 16 13.62 -6.70 -11.77
CA HIS A 16 12.84 -5.82 -10.90
C HIS A 16 12.26 -4.61 -11.65
N ASP A 17 13.04 -3.97 -12.52
CA ASP A 17 12.56 -2.85 -13.33
C ASP A 17 11.43 -3.28 -14.29
N LEU A 18 11.58 -4.42 -14.95
CA LEU A 18 10.57 -4.97 -15.86
C LEU A 18 9.28 -5.38 -15.12
N LEU A 19 9.39 -5.96 -13.93
CA LEU A 19 8.26 -6.25 -13.05
C LEU A 19 7.50 -4.96 -12.68
N ASN A 20 8.21 -3.90 -12.31
CA ASN A 20 7.61 -2.60 -12.00
C ASN A 20 6.92 -1.98 -13.22
N MET A 21 7.54 -2.05 -14.40
CA MET A 21 6.92 -1.56 -15.63
C MET A 21 5.66 -2.34 -16.01
N ALA A 22 5.70 -3.67 -15.91
CA ALA A 22 4.53 -4.51 -16.17
C ALA A 22 3.35 -4.14 -15.26
N ASN A 23 3.59 -4.01 -13.95
CA ASN A 23 2.58 -3.57 -12.98
C ASN A 23 2.03 -2.17 -13.31
N LEU A 24 2.91 -1.22 -13.63
CA LEU A 24 2.51 0.14 -14.00
C LEU A 24 1.64 0.15 -15.27
N PHE A 25 2.03 -0.58 -16.31
CA PHE A 25 1.26 -0.65 -17.55
C PHE A 25 -0.09 -1.33 -17.37
N LEU A 26 -0.16 -2.39 -16.55
CA LEU A 26 -1.43 -3.01 -16.17
C LEU A 26 -2.33 -2.00 -15.46
N ALA A 27 -1.80 -1.28 -14.47
CA ALA A 27 -2.54 -0.27 -13.72
C ALA A 27 -3.09 0.86 -14.62
N GLN A 28 -2.32 1.27 -15.64
CA GLN A 28 -2.71 2.26 -16.64
C GLN A 28 -3.58 1.71 -17.78
N ASN A 29 -3.94 0.42 -17.74
CA ASN A 29 -4.68 -0.29 -18.79
C ASN A 29 -3.99 -0.27 -20.18
N LYS A 30 -2.65 -0.15 -20.21
CA LYS A 30 -1.81 -0.19 -21.42
C LYS A 30 -1.41 -1.63 -21.73
N LEU A 31 -2.37 -2.45 -22.17
CA LEU A 31 -2.20 -3.91 -22.27
C LEU A 31 -1.09 -4.37 -23.23
N ALA A 32 -0.85 -3.64 -24.32
CA ALA A 32 0.24 -3.98 -25.26
C ALA A 32 1.62 -3.77 -24.61
N SER A 33 1.83 -2.62 -23.96
CA SER A 33 3.07 -2.33 -23.21
C SER A 33 3.25 -3.30 -22.03
N ALA A 34 2.18 -3.64 -21.32
CA ALA A 34 2.21 -4.63 -20.26
C ALA A 34 2.66 -6.00 -20.78
N SER A 35 2.09 -6.47 -21.89
CA SER A 35 2.48 -7.74 -22.53
C SER A 35 3.96 -7.76 -22.91
N SER A 36 4.45 -6.67 -23.52
CA SER A 36 5.87 -6.54 -23.86
C SER A 36 6.78 -6.59 -22.63
N ALA A 37 6.43 -5.88 -21.55
CA ALA A 37 7.18 -5.90 -20.30
C ALA A 37 7.16 -7.28 -19.62
N ILE A 38 6.02 -7.97 -19.62
CA ILE A 38 5.87 -9.35 -19.10
C ILE A 38 6.76 -10.32 -19.90
N GLY A 39 6.75 -10.23 -21.23
CA GLY A 39 7.60 -11.06 -22.09
C GLY A 39 9.09 -10.82 -21.84
N ALA A 40 9.51 -9.56 -21.72
CA ALA A 40 10.88 -9.20 -21.39
C ALA A 40 11.27 -9.68 -19.98
N LEU A 41 10.38 -9.55 -18.99
CA LEU A 41 10.61 -10.05 -17.64
C LEU A 41 10.85 -11.57 -17.65
N ARG A 42 10.01 -12.32 -18.37
CA ARG A 42 10.15 -13.78 -18.52
C ARG A 42 11.49 -14.16 -19.13
N ALA A 43 11.93 -13.44 -20.17
CA ALA A 43 13.22 -13.67 -20.82
C ALA A 43 14.40 -13.40 -19.88
N ASN A 44 14.36 -12.33 -19.09
CA ASN A 44 15.45 -11.99 -18.15
C ASN A 44 15.45 -12.90 -16.92
N ALA A 45 14.28 -13.28 -16.40
CA ALA A 45 14.18 -14.19 -15.27
C ALA A 45 14.74 -15.58 -15.59
N ALA A 46 14.71 -16.01 -16.85
CA ALA A 46 15.32 -17.25 -17.31
C ALA A 46 16.85 -17.24 -17.31
N LEU A 47 17.49 -16.05 -17.22
CA LEU A 47 18.94 -15.90 -17.11
C LEU A 47 19.44 -15.95 -15.65
N LEU A 48 18.53 -15.88 -14.67
CA LEU A 48 18.86 -15.91 -13.26
C LEU A 48 19.05 -17.35 -12.74
N THR A 49 19.70 -17.48 -11.58
CA THR A 49 19.77 -18.77 -10.90
C THR A 49 18.37 -19.26 -10.50
N PRO A 50 18.15 -20.56 -10.28
CA PRO A 50 16.86 -21.07 -9.83
C PRO A 50 16.34 -20.43 -8.54
N VAL A 51 17.24 -20.04 -7.64
CA VAL A 51 16.91 -19.38 -6.38
C VAL A 51 16.43 -17.95 -6.64
N ASP A 52 17.17 -17.18 -7.44
CA ASP A 52 16.85 -15.77 -7.73
C ASP A 52 15.62 -15.63 -8.66
N SER A 53 15.42 -16.60 -9.56
CA SER A 53 14.27 -16.61 -10.49
C SER A 53 12.96 -17.06 -9.86
N ALA A 54 12.98 -17.78 -8.73
CA ALA A 54 11.77 -18.32 -8.09
C ALA A 54 10.73 -17.23 -7.84
N PHE A 55 11.19 -16.12 -7.26
CA PHE A 55 10.38 -14.94 -7.01
C PHE A 55 9.67 -14.39 -8.26
N PHE A 56 10.41 -14.23 -9.36
CA PHE A 56 9.84 -13.66 -10.59
C PHE A 56 8.90 -14.63 -11.31
N ARG A 57 9.12 -15.94 -11.20
CA ARG A 57 8.19 -16.94 -11.76
C ARG A 57 6.82 -16.85 -11.11
N ASP A 58 6.77 -16.75 -9.79
CA ASP A 58 5.49 -16.61 -9.07
C ASP A 58 4.79 -15.30 -9.45
N ARG A 59 5.54 -14.20 -9.59
CA ARG A 59 4.98 -12.92 -10.02
C ARG A 59 4.53 -12.90 -11.48
N LEU A 60 5.21 -13.61 -12.38
CA LEU A 60 4.80 -13.75 -13.78
C LEU A 60 3.43 -14.42 -13.90
N VAL A 61 3.13 -15.43 -13.08
CA VAL A 61 1.80 -16.05 -13.04
C VAL A 61 0.73 -15.02 -12.71
N VAL A 62 0.93 -14.22 -11.65
CA VAL A 62 -0.01 -13.16 -11.25
C VAL A 62 -0.18 -12.09 -12.33
N LEU A 63 0.91 -11.69 -12.99
CA LEU A 63 0.87 -10.71 -14.08
C LEU A 63 0.11 -11.25 -15.30
N ASP A 64 0.32 -12.52 -15.67
CA ASP A 64 -0.36 -13.17 -16.79
C ASP A 64 -1.87 -13.31 -16.51
N GLU A 65 -2.25 -13.66 -15.29
CA GLU A 65 -3.65 -13.72 -14.84
C GLU A 65 -4.31 -12.33 -14.90
N GLU A 66 -3.65 -11.31 -14.37
CA GLU A 66 -4.17 -9.94 -14.33
C GLU A 66 -4.25 -9.33 -15.74
N HIS A 67 -3.24 -9.54 -16.58
CA HIS A 67 -3.24 -9.13 -17.99
C HIS A 67 -4.40 -9.78 -18.74
N SER A 68 -4.56 -11.10 -18.61
CA SER A 68 -5.66 -11.85 -19.21
C SER A 68 -7.01 -11.32 -18.74
N ARG A 69 -7.18 -11.14 -17.42
CA ARG A 69 -8.41 -10.62 -16.82
C ARG A 69 -8.79 -9.25 -17.38
N ARG A 70 -7.83 -8.33 -17.50
CA ARG A 70 -8.06 -6.98 -18.07
C ARG A 70 -8.28 -7.00 -19.58
N GLY A 71 -7.67 -7.95 -20.28
CA GLY A 71 -7.89 -8.20 -21.71
C GLY A 71 -9.20 -8.92 -22.04
N GLY A 72 -10.01 -9.30 -21.04
CA GLY A 72 -11.25 -10.04 -21.26
C GLY A 72 -11.08 -11.54 -21.53
N ASN A 73 -9.96 -12.12 -21.09
CA ASN A 73 -9.65 -13.54 -21.21
C ASN A 73 -9.65 -14.19 -19.81
N VAL A 74 -10.23 -15.39 -19.63
CA VAL A 74 -10.09 -16.15 -18.37
C VAL A 74 -9.04 -17.23 -18.50
N TYR A 75 -8.13 -17.23 -17.52
CA TYR A 75 -7.14 -18.28 -17.33
C TYR A 75 -7.73 -19.37 -16.44
N LYS A 76 -7.78 -20.62 -16.92
CA LYS A 76 -8.04 -21.77 -16.07
C LYS A 76 -7.11 -22.91 -16.47
N SER A 77 -6.32 -23.42 -15.52
CA SER A 77 -5.48 -24.61 -15.71
C SER A 77 -4.57 -24.53 -16.96
N HIS A 78 -3.88 -23.41 -17.16
CA HIS A 78 -2.94 -23.18 -18.27
C HIS A 78 -3.58 -23.16 -19.67
N LYS A 79 -4.90 -22.95 -19.77
CA LYS A 79 -5.59 -22.69 -21.05
C LYS A 79 -6.47 -21.43 -20.96
N VAL A 80 -6.49 -20.68 -22.06
CA VAL A 80 -7.34 -19.50 -22.24
C VAL A 80 -8.76 -19.96 -22.59
N ILE A 81 -9.77 -19.53 -21.83
CA ILE A 81 -11.19 -19.85 -22.06
C ILE A 81 -11.98 -18.56 -22.33
N ASP A 82 -12.88 -18.62 -23.32
CA ASP A 82 -13.84 -17.56 -23.66
C ASP A 82 -14.82 -17.27 -22.50
N LEU A 83 -14.75 -16.05 -21.99
CA LEU A 83 -15.52 -15.53 -20.87
C LEU A 83 -17.05 -15.53 -21.10
N SER A 84 -17.48 -15.37 -22.34
CA SER A 84 -18.90 -15.30 -22.70
C SER A 84 -19.57 -16.67 -22.61
N ALA A 85 -18.83 -17.74 -22.92
CA ALA A 85 -19.29 -19.12 -22.77
C ALA A 85 -19.36 -19.53 -21.30
N TYR A 86 -18.31 -19.25 -20.52
CA TYR A 86 -18.24 -19.59 -19.09
C TYR A 86 -19.33 -18.90 -18.24
N ARG A 87 -19.66 -17.64 -18.53
CA ARG A 87 -20.73 -16.91 -17.82
C ARG A 87 -22.12 -17.49 -18.08
N ARG A 88 -22.41 -17.94 -19.31
CA ARG A 88 -23.68 -18.59 -19.66
C ARG A 88 -23.86 -19.90 -18.89
N GLU A 89 -22.79 -20.70 -18.79
CA GLU A 89 -22.79 -21.97 -18.07
C GLU A 89 -22.96 -21.80 -16.54
N ARG A 90 -22.28 -20.82 -15.95
CA ARG A 90 -22.38 -20.51 -14.50
C ARG A 90 -23.72 -19.92 -14.08
N LEU A 91 -24.38 -19.15 -14.94
CA LEU A 91 -25.71 -18.59 -14.68
C LEU A 91 -26.80 -19.67 -14.70
N ALA A 92 -26.61 -20.74 -15.48
CA ALA A 92 -27.53 -21.87 -15.52
C ALA A 92 -27.46 -22.78 -14.28
N GLN A 93 -26.37 -22.71 -13.49
CA GLN A 93 -26.07 -23.69 -12.43
C GLN A 93 -26.29 -23.18 -11.00
N ARG A 94 -26.89 -22.01 -10.77
CA ARG A 94 -26.92 -21.40 -9.44
C ARG A 94 -28.26 -21.62 -8.71
N PRO A 95 -28.29 -22.34 -7.57
CA PRO A 95 -29.44 -22.33 -6.67
C PRO A 95 -29.47 -21.01 -5.88
N MET A 96 -30.66 -20.44 -5.70
CA MET A 96 -30.88 -19.27 -4.86
C MET A 96 -30.79 -19.65 -3.38
N ALA A 97 -29.80 -19.13 -2.67
CA ALA A 97 -29.78 -19.10 -1.21
C ALA A 97 -29.23 -17.75 -0.72
N SER A 98 -29.82 -17.31 0.38
CA SER A 98 -29.95 -15.94 0.87
C SER A 98 -28.92 -15.54 1.93
N SER A 99 -28.80 -14.22 2.10
CA SER A 99 -28.27 -13.48 3.25
C SER A 99 -26.73 -13.35 3.42
N ALA A 100 -26.19 -12.30 2.81
CA ALA A 100 -24.92 -11.66 3.19
C ALA A 100 -25.02 -10.13 3.00
N LEU A 101 -26.13 -9.54 3.45
CA LEU A 101 -26.53 -8.16 3.11
C LEU A 101 -26.22 -7.11 4.20
N GLY A 102 -25.59 -7.48 5.32
CA GLY A 102 -25.42 -6.56 6.46
C GLY A 102 -24.16 -5.68 6.49
N LEU A 103 -23.06 -6.09 5.86
CA LEU A 103 -21.74 -5.44 6.06
C LEU A 103 -21.13 -4.78 4.81
N LYS A 104 -21.66 -5.04 3.61
CA LYS A 104 -21.19 -4.43 2.36
C LYS A 104 -21.60 -2.98 2.16
N ALA A 105 -22.63 -2.51 2.85
CA ALA A 105 -23.21 -1.18 2.62
C ALA A 105 -22.42 -0.03 3.27
N LEU A 106 -21.67 -0.30 4.35
CA LEU A 106 -20.87 0.74 5.03
C LEU A 106 -19.44 0.87 4.47
N TYR A 107 -18.91 -0.17 3.82
CA TYR A 107 -17.60 -0.16 3.13
C TYR A 107 -17.75 -0.04 1.61
N GLY A 108 -18.76 0.71 1.16
CA GLY A 108 -19.12 0.85 -0.25
C GLY A 108 -17.92 1.20 -1.15
N ASN A 109 -17.64 0.32 -2.11
CA ASN A 109 -16.86 0.56 -3.33
C ASN A 109 -15.40 1.05 -3.21
N SER A 110 -14.64 0.65 -2.17
CA SER A 110 -13.17 0.87 -2.18
C SER A 110 -12.46 0.24 -3.38
N ARG A 111 -13.02 -0.81 -4.01
CA ARG A 111 -12.47 -1.42 -5.22
C ARG A 111 -12.41 -0.50 -6.45
N ASN A 112 -13.11 0.63 -6.45
CA ASN A 112 -13.09 1.60 -7.54
C ASN A 112 -12.32 2.88 -7.20
N ALA A 113 -11.60 2.90 -6.07
CA ALA A 113 -10.83 4.07 -5.69
C ALA A 113 -9.75 4.34 -6.75
N ARG A 114 -9.83 5.50 -7.40
CA ARG A 114 -8.93 5.86 -8.51
C ARG A 114 -7.54 6.14 -7.94
N PRO A 115 -6.47 5.65 -8.58
CA PRO A 115 -5.12 6.08 -8.26
C PRO A 115 -5.01 7.61 -8.36
N ALA A 116 -4.33 8.21 -7.39
CA ALA A 116 -3.99 9.63 -7.42
C ALA A 116 -2.56 9.77 -7.91
N THR A 117 -2.33 10.66 -8.89
CA THR A 117 -1.03 10.92 -9.48
C THR A 117 -0.74 12.42 -9.44
N ALA A 118 0.44 12.80 -8.99
CA ALA A 118 0.93 14.18 -9.09
C ALA A 118 2.41 14.18 -9.48
N GLU A 119 2.80 15.17 -10.25
CA GLU A 119 4.15 15.40 -10.73
C GLU A 119 4.43 16.91 -10.69
N ASP A 120 5.67 17.30 -10.38
CA ASP A 120 6.09 18.70 -10.41
C ASP A 120 7.19 18.94 -11.45
N GLU A 121 7.49 20.22 -11.71
CA GLU A 121 8.50 20.64 -12.69
C GLU A 121 9.93 20.18 -12.34
N ARG A 122 10.16 19.71 -11.11
CA ARG A 122 11.45 19.21 -10.63
C ARG A 122 11.59 17.70 -10.84
N GLY A 123 10.60 17.06 -11.47
CA GLY A 123 10.56 15.62 -11.70
C GLY A 123 10.24 14.81 -10.45
N ASN A 124 9.76 15.45 -9.37
CA ASN A 124 9.18 14.69 -8.27
C ASN A 124 7.86 14.10 -8.75
N PHE A 125 7.58 12.89 -8.32
CA PHE A 125 6.41 12.15 -8.75
C PHE A 125 5.82 11.44 -7.55
N ILE A 126 4.48 11.39 -7.45
CA ILE A 126 3.79 10.56 -6.48
C ILE A 126 2.62 9.85 -7.16
N TYR A 127 2.64 8.53 -7.07
CA TYR A 127 1.55 7.65 -7.45
C TYR A 127 1.06 6.94 -6.19
N ARG A 128 -0.20 7.19 -5.83
CA ARG A 128 -0.84 6.60 -4.67
C ARG A 128 -2.00 5.73 -5.12
N MET A 129 -1.90 4.44 -4.80
CA MET A 129 -2.96 3.48 -5.01
C MET A 129 -3.65 3.20 -3.67
N PRO A 130 -4.90 3.65 -3.47
CA PRO A 130 -5.70 3.21 -2.34
C PRO A 130 -5.96 1.71 -2.46
N MET A 131 -5.76 1.01 -1.35
CA MET A 131 -5.95 -0.43 -1.24
C MET A 131 -7.07 -0.71 -0.24
N PRO A 132 -7.86 -1.78 -0.42
CA PRO A 132 -8.75 -2.24 0.64
C PRO A 132 -7.95 -2.51 1.91
N VAL A 133 -8.44 -2.04 3.06
CA VAL A 133 -7.75 -2.21 4.35
C VAL A 133 -7.60 -3.69 4.73
N ASP A 134 -8.51 -4.55 4.27
CA ASP A 134 -8.40 -6.00 4.48
C ASP A 134 -7.28 -6.65 3.65
N GLU A 135 -6.73 -5.97 2.64
CA GLU A 135 -5.57 -6.43 1.87
C GLU A 135 -4.24 -6.09 2.55
N VAL A 136 -4.26 -5.52 3.77
CA VAL A 136 -3.04 -5.36 4.57
C VAL A 136 -2.40 -6.74 4.85
N SER A 137 -3.20 -7.78 5.10
CA SER A 137 -2.71 -9.15 5.39
C SER A 137 -2.07 -9.86 4.19
N THR A 138 -2.48 -9.51 2.97
CA THR A 138 -1.93 -10.09 1.73
C THR A 138 -0.77 -9.29 1.18
N SER A 139 -0.47 -8.15 1.79
CA SER A 139 0.70 -7.36 1.44
C SER A 139 1.92 -7.88 2.17
N ASP A 140 3.07 -7.90 1.50
CA ASP A 140 4.37 -8.32 2.06
C ASP A 140 4.91 -7.36 3.16
N SER A 141 4.04 -6.50 3.70
CA SER A 141 4.36 -5.47 4.70
C SER A 141 4.28 -6.04 6.12
N LEU A 142 5.31 -6.78 6.50
CA LEU A 142 5.52 -7.32 7.84
C LEU A 142 5.13 -6.31 8.95
N GLY A 143 4.22 -6.73 9.83
CA GLY A 143 3.77 -5.96 11.00
C GLY A 143 2.59 -5.01 10.77
N MET A 144 2.24 -4.66 9.52
CA MET A 144 1.12 -3.75 9.24
C MET A 144 -0.24 -4.40 9.60
N GLU A 145 -0.41 -5.69 9.33
CA GLU A 145 -1.60 -6.45 9.71
C GLU A 145 -1.77 -6.47 11.23
N ASN A 146 -0.69 -6.73 11.96
CA ASN A 146 -0.69 -6.73 13.42
C ASN A 146 -1.04 -5.34 13.97
N LEU A 147 -0.55 -4.26 13.34
CA LEU A 147 -0.89 -2.90 13.73
C LEU A 147 -2.38 -2.59 13.55
N LEU A 148 -2.96 -3.02 12.41
CA LEU A 148 -4.39 -2.91 12.16
C LEU A 148 -5.20 -3.74 13.17
N GLN A 149 -4.72 -4.94 13.51
CA GLN A 149 -5.38 -5.82 14.46
C GLN A 149 -5.39 -5.23 15.88
N ILE A 150 -4.28 -4.64 16.34
CA ILE A 150 -4.21 -3.91 17.62
C ILE A 150 -5.24 -2.78 17.62
N TRP A 151 -5.34 -2.00 16.54
CA TRP A 151 -6.32 -0.93 16.42
C TRP A 151 -7.76 -1.45 16.50
N ARG A 152 -8.08 -2.55 15.80
CA ARG A 152 -9.40 -3.20 15.85
C ARG A 152 -9.75 -3.70 17.25
N GLN A 153 -8.78 -4.29 17.96
CA GLN A 153 -8.97 -4.75 19.34
C GLN A 153 -9.22 -3.58 20.29
N ALA A 154 -8.44 -2.51 20.20
CA ALA A 154 -8.65 -1.30 20.98
C ALA A 154 -10.04 -0.69 20.69
N GLN A 155 -10.45 -0.66 19.42
CA GLN A 155 -11.78 -0.19 19.03
C GLN A 155 -12.90 -1.02 19.68
N GLN A 156 -12.79 -2.35 19.64
CA GLN A 156 -13.76 -3.26 20.25
C GLN A 156 -13.82 -3.11 21.78
N ALA A 157 -12.68 -2.89 22.43
CA ALA A 157 -12.59 -2.71 23.88
C ALA A 157 -13.33 -1.47 24.39
N THR A 158 -13.53 -0.45 23.55
CA THR A 158 -14.35 0.73 23.92
C THR A 158 -15.81 0.39 24.21
N GLY A 159 -16.30 -0.78 23.81
CA GLY A 159 -17.70 -1.20 23.96
C GLY A 159 -18.69 -0.39 23.11
N ARG A 160 -18.20 0.58 22.33
CA ARG A 160 -19.00 1.44 21.46
C ARG A 160 -18.96 0.86 20.05
N ARG A 161 -20.12 0.54 19.48
CA ARG A 161 -20.26 0.02 18.11
C ARG A 161 -19.58 0.88 17.04
N HIS A 162 -19.36 2.17 17.32
CA HIS A 162 -18.70 3.14 16.46
C HIS A 162 -17.68 4.02 17.22
N GLY A 163 -17.20 3.58 18.38
CA GLY A 163 -16.21 4.34 19.14
C GLY A 163 -14.88 4.36 18.42
N LEU A 164 -14.13 5.46 18.56
CA LEU A 164 -12.73 5.51 18.19
C LEU A 164 -11.89 5.04 19.38
N PRO A 165 -10.85 4.22 19.16
CA PRO A 165 -9.94 3.85 20.24
C PRO A 165 -9.21 5.08 20.76
N LEU A 166 -8.89 5.07 22.06
CA LEU A 166 -7.97 6.05 22.62
C LEU A 166 -6.55 5.63 22.29
N LEU A 167 -5.68 6.61 21.99
CA LEU A 167 -4.26 6.29 21.77
C LEU A 167 -3.62 5.69 23.03
N SER A 168 -4.09 6.09 24.22
CA SER A 168 -3.66 5.56 25.51
C SER A 168 -4.01 4.08 25.72
N ASP A 169 -4.92 3.52 24.93
CA ASP A 169 -5.29 2.11 25.01
C ASP A 169 -4.24 1.19 24.37
N ILE A 170 -3.25 1.75 23.68
CA ILE A 170 -2.17 0.99 23.04
C ILE A 170 -0.89 1.12 23.88
N ASP A 171 -0.45 -0.02 24.42
CA ASP A 171 0.89 -0.14 24.98
C ASP A 171 1.94 -0.10 23.84
N PRO A 172 2.88 0.88 23.83
CA PRO A 172 3.93 0.96 22.83
C PRO A 172 4.80 -0.31 22.74
N LYS A 173 4.87 -1.10 23.81
CA LYS A 173 5.56 -2.39 23.81
C LYS A 173 5.02 -3.33 22.74
N PHE A 174 3.70 -3.35 22.52
CA PHE A 174 3.12 -4.17 21.44
C PHE A 174 3.63 -3.77 20.07
N ILE A 175 3.81 -2.46 19.81
CA ILE A 175 4.36 -1.95 18.54
C ILE A 175 5.81 -2.44 18.36
N ALA A 176 6.58 -2.50 19.44
CA ALA A 176 7.93 -3.06 19.44
C ALA A 176 7.94 -4.58 19.19
N ASP A 177 7.08 -5.33 19.90
CA ASP A 177 7.00 -6.78 19.80
C ASP A 177 6.60 -7.24 18.39
N ILE A 178 5.77 -6.47 17.66
CA ILE A 178 5.41 -6.75 16.26
C ILE A 178 6.44 -6.20 15.25
N GLY A 179 7.59 -5.71 15.72
CA GLY A 179 8.68 -5.21 14.87
C GLY A 179 8.38 -3.91 14.12
N MET A 180 7.38 -3.15 14.55
CA MET A 180 6.97 -1.88 13.94
C MET A 180 7.60 -0.65 14.61
N LEU A 181 8.36 -0.84 15.70
CA LEU A 181 9.11 0.25 16.33
C LEU A 181 10.11 0.87 15.34
N GLY A 182 10.04 2.19 15.19
CA GLY A 182 10.81 2.93 14.19
C GLY A 182 10.17 3.02 12.81
N PHE A 183 9.09 2.29 12.53
CA PHE A 183 8.32 2.35 11.26
C PHE A 183 6.96 3.02 11.42
N VAL A 184 6.70 3.63 12.58
CA VAL A 184 5.44 4.32 12.87
C VAL A 184 5.68 5.81 13.06
N HIS A 185 4.76 6.63 12.56
CA HIS A 185 4.62 8.02 12.92
C HIS A 185 3.43 8.18 13.87
N LEU A 186 3.53 9.13 14.79
CA LEU A 186 2.40 9.62 15.56
C LEU A 186 2.10 11.06 15.12
N ILE A 187 0.87 11.30 14.69
CA ILE A 187 0.43 12.58 14.15
C ILE A 187 -0.64 13.16 15.08
N ASP A 188 -0.42 14.38 15.55
CA ASP A 188 -1.47 15.22 16.10
C ASP A 188 -2.24 15.87 14.95
N ALA A 189 -3.47 15.42 14.76
CA ALA A 189 -4.39 15.87 13.73
C ALA A 189 -5.50 16.77 14.30
N SER A 190 -5.26 17.44 15.43
CA SER A 190 -6.25 18.31 16.09
C SER A 190 -6.53 19.61 15.31
N SER A 191 -5.54 20.13 14.57
CA SER A 191 -5.68 21.39 13.81
C SER A 191 -6.72 21.27 12.70
N GLU A 192 -7.53 22.29 12.42
CA GLU A 192 -8.45 22.28 11.28
C GLU A 192 -7.71 22.24 9.93
N ASN A 193 -6.59 22.95 9.81
CA ASN A 193 -5.77 22.96 8.61
C ASN A 193 -4.85 21.70 8.57
N PRO A 194 -4.98 20.81 7.59
CA PRO A 194 -4.15 19.61 7.48
C PRO A 194 -2.66 19.89 7.36
N MET A 195 -2.27 21.05 6.81
CA MET A 195 -0.86 21.44 6.71
C MET A 195 -0.22 21.71 8.07
N ASN A 196 -1.04 22.00 9.09
CA ASN A 196 -0.61 22.24 10.46
C ASN A 196 -0.68 20.97 11.33
N PHE A 197 -0.99 19.79 10.76
CA PHE A 197 -0.86 18.54 11.48
C PHE A 197 0.58 18.36 11.96
N HIS A 198 0.74 18.05 13.24
CA HIS A 198 2.03 18.02 13.90
C HIS A 198 2.52 16.58 14.04
N VAL A 199 3.76 16.32 13.63
CA VAL A 199 4.41 15.03 13.74
C VAL A 199 5.01 14.92 15.15
N SER A 200 4.26 14.31 16.06
CA SER A 200 4.71 14.12 17.44
C SER A 200 5.84 13.10 17.54
N VAL A 201 5.76 12.02 16.76
CA VAL A 201 6.82 11.01 16.64
C VAL A 201 7.04 10.71 15.17
N TYR A 202 8.28 10.75 14.72
CA TYR A 202 8.67 10.28 13.39
C TYR A 202 9.43 8.96 13.49
N GLY A 203 8.98 7.93 12.77
CA GLY A 203 9.65 6.64 12.74
C GLY A 203 11.10 6.76 12.26
N SER A 204 12.04 6.38 13.13
CA SER A 204 13.49 6.48 12.89
C SER A 204 14.01 5.60 11.76
N ARG A 205 13.24 4.60 11.31
CA ARG A 205 13.59 3.69 10.21
C ARG A 205 12.85 4.03 8.90
N VAL A 206 12.10 5.13 8.88
CA VAL A 206 11.45 5.64 7.67
C VAL A 206 12.42 6.54 6.90
N THR A 207 12.83 6.12 5.71
CA THR A 207 13.98 6.70 4.97
C THR A 207 13.57 7.63 3.82
N LEU A 208 12.32 8.09 3.77
CA LEU A 208 11.74 8.79 2.61
C LEU A 208 12.44 10.12 2.26
N PHE A 209 13.08 10.78 3.23
CA PHE A 209 13.74 12.07 3.05
C PHE A 209 15.20 12.03 3.55
N ASN A 210 15.99 11.10 3.03
CA ASN A 210 17.40 10.93 3.40
C ASN A 210 17.60 10.83 4.92
N ASN A 211 16.75 10.03 5.58
CA ASN A 211 16.76 9.80 7.04
C ASN A 211 16.53 11.06 7.90
N ARG A 212 15.98 12.14 7.33
CA ARG A 212 15.62 13.32 8.10
C ARG A 212 14.49 13.02 9.08
N ASN A 213 14.68 13.40 10.35
CA ASN A 213 13.67 13.30 11.39
C ASN A 213 12.74 14.53 11.37
N PHE A 214 11.43 14.30 11.29
CA PHE A 214 10.40 15.37 11.31
C PHE A 214 9.63 15.44 12.63
N SER A 215 10.07 14.78 13.70
CA SER A 215 9.45 14.94 15.02
C SER A 215 9.51 16.40 15.45
N GLY A 216 8.40 16.93 15.98
CA GLY A 216 8.28 18.35 16.35
C GLY A 216 7.98 19.29 15.18
N ARG A 217 7.73 18.77 13.98
CA ARG A 217 7.45 19.55 12.77
C ARG A 217 6.01 19.37 12.31
N THR A 218 5.56 20.27 11.44
CA THR A 218 4.27 20.19 10.77
C THR A 218 4.40 19.53 9.40
N LEU A 219 3.27 19.11 8.81
CA LEU A 219 3.27 18.64 7.42
C LEU A 219 3.72 19.72 6.43
N HIS A 220 3.51 21.01 6.74
CA HIS A 220 4.03 22.11 5.93
C HIS A 220 5.56 22.08 5.77
N ASP A 221 6.28 21.57 6.78
CA ASP A 221 7.75 21.52 6.78
C ASP A 221 8.35 20.42 5.90
N PHE A 222 7.52 19.56 5.32
CA PHE A 222 7.97 18.54 4.36
C PHE A 222 8.48 19.23 3.08
N PRO A 223 9.67 18.88 2.58
CA PRO A 223 10.38 19.69 1.58
C PRO A 223 9.75 19.65 0.18
N ILE A 224 8.94 18.64 -0.13
CA ILE A 224 8.36 18.43 -1.45
C ILE A 224 6.87 18.79 -1.42
N PRO A 225 6.45 19.86 -2.13
CA PRO A 225 5.06 20.35 -2.13
C PRO A 225 4.02 19.30 -2.51
N ILE A 226 4.22 18.60 -3.63
CA ILE A 226 3.27 17.57 -4.08
C ILE A 226 3.15 16.41 -3.09
N TYR A 227 4.23 16.10 -2.36
CA TYR A 227 4.24 15.04 -1.37
C TYR A 227 3.48 15.46 -0.11
N ARG A 228 3.75 16.67 0.42
CA ARG A 228 3.09 17.17 1.63
C ARG A 228 1.59 17.37 1.42
N GLU A 229 1.17 17.87 0.26
CA GLU A 229 -0.25 17.99 -0.10
C GLU A 229 -0.93 16.63 -0.19
N SER A 230 -0.25 15.67 -0.81
CA SER A 230 -0.71 14.28 -0.92
C SER A 230 -0.89 13.64 0.46
N VAL A 231 0.09 13.79 1.37
CA VAL A 231 0.01 13.29 2.75
C VAL A 231 -1.10 13.98 3.54
N ALA A 232 -1.17 15.31 3.47
CA ALA A 232 -2.17 16.12 4.15
C ALA A 232 -3.59 15.71 3.73
N THR A 233 -3.81 15.45 2.44
CA THR A 233 -5.09 14.97 1.90
C THR A 233 -5.50 13.63 2.53
N ASP A 234 -4.59 12.64 2.54
CA ASP A 234 -4.89 11.31 3.10
C ASP A 234 -5.16 11.38 4.60
N TYR A 235 -4.32 12.13 5.32
CA TYR A 235 -4.41 12.25 6.78
C TYR A 235 -5.73 12.93 7.15
N ASN A 236 -6.10 13.98 6.40
CA ASN A 236 -7.35 14.67 6.64
C ASN A 236 -8.56 13.79 6.30
N THR A 237 -8.49 12.98 5.25
CA THR A 237 -9.58 12.05 4.92
C THR A 237 -9.82 11.04 6.05
N VAL A 238 -8.75 10.45 6.59
CA VAL A 238 -8.85 9.52 7.73
C VAL A 238 -9.34 10.23 8.99
N ARG A 239 -8.85 11.44 9.26
CA ARG A 239 -9.32 12.26 10.38
C ARG A 239 -10.81 12.59 10.28
N MET A 240 -11.29 12.98 9.10
CA MET A 240 -12.68 13.38 8.90
C MET A 240 -13.64 12.19 8.93
N THR A 241 -13.19 11.01 8.48
CA THR A 241 -14.04 9.82 8.38
C THR A 241 -13.98 8.91 9.60
N GLY A 242 -12.87 8.93 10.36
CA GLY A 242 -12.60 7.96 11.41
C GLY A 242 -12.40 6.53 10.89
N VAL A 243 -12.19 6.36 9.58
CA VAL A 243 -12.01 5.07 8.93
C VAL A 243 -10.53 4.86 8.60
N PRO A 244 -9.92 3.71 8.95
CA PRO A 244 -8.58 3.37 8.52
C PRO A 244 -8.38 3.45 7.01
N ALA A 245 -7.19 3.83 6.56
CA ALA A 245 -6.85 3.82 5.15
C ALA A 245 -5.51 3.12 4.90
N TYR A 246 -5.45 2.35 3.81
CA TYR A 246 -4.25 1.66 3.38
C TYR A 246 -3.88 2.07 1.96
N HIS A 247 -2.61 2.39 1.74
CA HIS A 247 -2.11 2.86 0.46
C HIS A 247 -0.82 2.15 0.08
N ARG A 248 -0.68 1.84 -1.21
CA ARG A 248 0.61 1.59 -1.86
C ARG A 248 1.06 2.89 -2.53
N VAL A 249 2.28 3.31 -2.26
CA VAL A 249 2.81 4.59 -2.74
C VAL A 249 4.12 4.34 -3.49
N ILE A 250 4.18 4.84 -4.71
CA ILE A 250 5.40 4.97 -5.49
C ILE A 250 5.69 6.46 -5.55
N ALA A 251 6.84 6.88 -5.03
CA ALA A 251 7.23 8.28 -5.06
C ALA A 251 8.66 8.45 -5.57
N THR A 252 8.90 9.44 -6.41
CA THR A 252 10.24 9.94 -6.70
C THR A 252 10.43 11.21 -5.88
N VAL A 253 11.33 11.14 -4.92
CA VAL A 253 11.61 12.20 -3.94
C VAL A 253 13.11 12.48 -3.99
N ASP A 254 13.48 13.71 -4.34
CA ASP A 254 14.89 14.13 -4.47
C ASP A 254 15.69 13.18 -5.38
N GLY A 255 15.10 12.80 -6.52
CA GLY A 255 15.70 11.87 -7.49
C GLY A 255 15.71 10.40 -7.07
N SER A 256 15.31 10.08 -5.83
CA SER A 256 15.24 8.71 -5.33
C SER A 256 13.83 8.15 -5.48
N ARG A 257 13.71 7.06 -6.25
CA ARG A 257 12.44 6.34 -6.37
C ARG A 257 12.24 5.42 -5.16
N ARG A 258 11.14 5.61 -4.46
CA ARG A 258 10.74 4.85 -3.26
C ARG A 258 9.41 4.15 -3.53
N HIS A 259 9.31 2.92 -3.07
CA HIS A 259 8.08 2.13 -3.07
C HIS A 259 7.80 1.78 -1.62
N TYR A 260 6.62 2.13 -1.14
CA TYR A 260 6.28 1.89 0.25
C TYR A 260 4.78 1.76 0.43
N THR A 261 4.41 1.08 1.51
CA THR A 261 3.02 1.00 1.96
C THR A 261 2.82 1.90 3.16
N ARG A 262 1.60 2.46 3.26
CA ARG A 262 1.21 3.36 4.34
C ARG A 262 -0.16 3.00 4.88
N LEU A 263 -0.22 2.68 6.17
CA LEU A 263 -1.44 2.37 6.90
C LEU A 263 -1.72 3.51 7.88
N LEU A 264 -2.90 4.09 7.81
CA LEU A 264 -3.34 5.21 8.63
C LEU A 264 -4.44 4.72 9.57
N LEU A 265 -4.24 4.87 10.87
CA LEU A 265 -5.14 4.39 11.91
C LEU A 265 -5.61 5.58 12.78
N PRO A 266 -6.91 5.90 12.78
CA PRO A 266 -7.44 7.04 13.53
C PRO A 266 -7.64 6.71 15.00
N PHE A 267 -7.21 7.62 15.87
CA PHE A 267 -7.41 7.59 17.31
C PHE A 267 -8.05 8.89 17.78
N SER A 268 -8.64 8.83 18.96
CA SER A 268 -9.24 9.98 19.62
C SER A 268 -8.63 10.20 20.99
N THR A 269 -8.61 11.44 21.48
CA THR A 269 -8.32 11.74 22.89
C THR A 269 -9.55 11.68 23.78
N ASP A 270 -10.75 11.86 23.21
CA ASP A 270 -12.04 11.92 23.94
C ASP A 270 -13.03 10.79 23.56
N GLY A 271 -12.66 9.98 22.57
CA GLY A 271 -13.47 8.89 22.02
C GLY A 271 -14.57 9.34 21.06
N ASN A 272 -14.63 10.64 20.70
CA ASN A 272 -15.69 11.20 19.84
C ASN A 272 -15.19 11.52 18.44
N ARG A 273 -14.05 12.25 18.33
CA ARG A 273 -13.51 12.70 17.04
C ARG A 273 -12.07 12.23 16.84
N PRO A 274 -11.66 11.86 15.62
CA PRO A 274 -10.26 11.58 15.36
C PRO A 274 -9.45 12.86 15.44
N ASP A 275 -8.48 12.89 16.33
CA ASP A 275 -7.52 13.98 16.51
C ASP A 275 -6.07 13.47 16.61
N ARG A 276 -5.89 12.16 16.49
CA ARG A 276 -4.61 11.48 16.49
C ARG A 276 -4.58 10.45 15.37
N LEU A 277 -3.45 10.31 14.68
CA LEU A 277 -3.23 9.22 13.73
C LEU A 277 -1.97 8.46 14.10
N LEU A 278 -2.06 7.13 14.17
CA LEU A 278 -0.90 6.25 14.10
C LEU A 278 -0.69 5.84 12.65
N VAL A 279 0.48 6.11 12.11
CA VAL A 279 0.78 5.87 10.69
C VAL A 279 1.91 4.87 10.58
N GLY A 280 1.61 3.66 10.15
CA GLY A 280 2.63 2.67 9.78
C GLY A 280 3.17 2.96 8.38
N VAL A 281 4.49 2.89 8.20
CA VAL A 281 5.17 3.05 6.92
C VAL A 281 6.18 1.93 6.74
N ARG A 282 6.03 1.15 5.66
CA ARG A 282 6.98 0.11 5.29
C ARG A 282 7.48 0.37 3.89
N THR A 283 8.78 0.57 3.74
CA THR A 283 9.40 0.51 2.41
C THR A 283 9.31 -0.92 1.93
N ASP A 284 8.74 -1.07 0.73
CA ASP A 284 8.78 -2.33 0.04
C ASP A 284 10.25 -2.55 -0.37
N ASN A 285 10.97 -3.42 0.36
CA ASN A 285 12.35 -3.83 0.04
C ASN A 285 12.43 -4.69 -1.24
N TRP A 286 11.44 -4.57 -2.11
CA TRP A 286 11.28 -5.31 -3.35
C TRP A 286 12.19 -4.77 -4.46
N LEU A 287 12.95 -3.73 -4.17
CA LEU A 287 13.99 -3.19 -5.01
C LEU A 287 15.27 -3.12 -4.17
N PRO A 288 16.29 -3.93 -4.45
CA PRO A 288 17.60 -3.64 -3.90
C PRO A 288 18.07 -2.29 -4.52
N GLU A 289 18.58 -1.38 -3.67
CA GLU A 289 19.08 -0.06 -4.06
C GLU A 289 20.20 -0.15 -5.13
#